data_AF-A0AAJ3HNF3-F1
#
_entry.id   AF-A0AAJ3HNF3-F1
#
_cell.length_a   1.000
_cell.length_b   1.000
_cell.length_c   1.000
_cell.angle_alpha   90.00
_cell.angle_beta   90.00
_cell.angle_gamma   90.00
#
_symmetry.space_group_name_H-M   'P 1'
#
loop_
_entity.id
_entity.type
_entity.pdbx_description
1 polymer ?
#
loop_
_entity_poly.entity_id
_entity_poly.type
_entity_poly.pdbx_seq_one_letter_code
_entity_poly.pdbx_strand_id
1 'polypeptide(L)'
;MGTVSFPEPEFDDEQRSLLLAYEIHQSQLGPHGFLMPETTSPDADPNNPEGTIRFYADPVPTVDYAEKAKRNAEDAYRKMYEGADMAGLIFRVHREERNQT
;
A
#
# COMPACT_ATOMS: atom_id res chain seq x y z
N MET A 1 21.53 28.14 -42.75
CA MET A 1 21.46 26.70 -42.51
C MET A 1 20.69 26.51 -41.21
N GLY A 2 19.58 25.78 -41.23
CA GLY A 2 18.75 25.54 -40.03
C GLY A 2 19.15 24.24 -39.34
N THR A 3 19.26 24.26 -38.03
CA THR A 3 19.54 23.06 -37.22
C THR A 3 18.23 22.28 -37.04
N VAL A 4 18.24 20.99 -37.37
CA VAL A 4 17.12 20.07 -37.12
C VAL A 4 17.42 19.33 -35.81
N SER A 5 16.50 19.38 -34.86
CA SER A 5 16.54 18.57 -33.63
C SER A 5 15.57 17.41 -33.73
N PHE A 6 15.94 16.27 -33.15
CA PHE A 6 15.06 15.12 -32.98
C PHE A 6 14.75 14.92 -31.50
N PRO A 7 13.51 14.52 -31.14
CA PRO A 7 13.21 14.14 -29.77
C PRO A 7 13.96 12.85 -29.42
N GLU A 8 14.70 12.88 -28.32
CA GLU A 8 15.27 11.67 -27.73
C GLU A 8 14.16 10.93 -26.94
N PRO A 9 14.06 9.60 -27.05
CA PRO A 9 13.16 8.82 -26.21
C PRO A 9 13.50 9.02 -24.73
N GLU A 10 12.47 9.19 -23.89
CA GLU A 10 12.65 9.30 -22.43
C GLU A 10 13.22 8.02 -21.81
N PHE A 11 12.95 6.87 -22.44
CA PHE A 11 13.45 5.57 -22.00
C PHE A 11 14.11 4.79 -23.13
N ASP A 12 15.31 4.30 -22.87
CA ASP A 12 15.97 3.32 -23.73
C ASP A 12 15.32 1.92 -23.60
N ASP A 13 15.78 0.98 -24.44
CA ASP A 13 15.20 -0.35 -24.52
C ASP A 13 15.34 -1.13 -23.20
N GLU A 14 16.47 -0.97 -22.50
CA GLU A 14 16.75 -1.63 -21.22
C GLU A 14 15.84 -1.08 -20.13
N GLN A 15 15.70 0.25 -20.04
CA GLN A 15 14.81 0.92 -19.10
C GLN A 15 13.35 0.51 -19.33
N ARG A 16 12.91 0.39 -20.58
CA ARG A 16 11.56 -0.12 -20.90
C ARG A 16 11.41 -1.58 -20.47
N SER A 17 12.42 -2.43 -20.68
CA SER A 17 12.40 -3.80 -20.18
C SER A 17 12.30 -3.88 -18.66
N LEU A 18 13.00 -3.01 -17.93
CA LEU A 18 12.93 -2.95 -16.46
C LEU A 18 11.54 -2.51 -15.98
N LEU A 19 10.94 -1.50 -16.61
CA LEU A 19 9.58 -1.05 -16.29
C LEU A 19 8.54 -2.16 -16.53
N LEU A 20 8.66 -2.91 -17.63
CA LEU A 20 7.80 -4.05 -17.91
C LEU A 20 7.98 -5.18 -16.88
N ALA A 21 9.22 -5.50 -16.52
CA ALA A 21 9.50 -6.50 -15.49
C ALA A 21 8.94 -6.09 -14.12
N TYR A 22 9.06 -4.81 -13.77
CA TYR A 22 8.48 -4.27 -12.55
C TYR A 22 6.94 -4.36 -12.55
N GLU A 23 6.28 -3.99 -13.64
CA GLU A 23 4.82 -4.09 -13.77
C GLU A 23 4.35 -5.56 -13.65
N ILE A 24 5.06 -6.49 -14.30
CA ILE A 24 4.78 -7.92 -14.18
C ILE A 24 4.92 -8.35 -12.73
N HIS A 25 5.99 -7.96 -12.03
CA HIS A 25 6.19 -8.28 -10.62
C HIS A 25 5.07 -7.71 -9.74
N GLN A 26 4.69 -6.44 -9.93
CA GLN A 26 3.58 -5.81 -9.22
C GLN A 26 2.24 -6.52 -9.45
N SER A 27 1.97 -6.93 -10.70
CA SER A 27 0.74 -7.66 -11.04
C SER A 27 0.62 -9.02 -10.35
N GLN A 28 1.74 -9.58 -9.86
CA GLN A 28 1.78 -10.84 -9.14
C GLN A 28 1.62 -10.65 -7.63
N LEU A 29 1.65 -9.43 -7.09
CA LEU A 29 1.47 -9.22 -5.65
C LEU A 29 -0.01 -9.37 -5.27
N GLY A 30 -0.26 -10.18 -4.24
CA GLY A 30 -1.57 -10.35 -3.63
C GLY A 30 -1.93 -9.22 -2.65
N PRO A 31 -3.14 -9.25 -2.06
CA PRO A 31 -3.62 -8.22 -1.14
C PRO A 31 -2.78 -8.06 0.14
N HIS A 32 -1.91 -9.02 0.42
CA HIS A 32 -1.01 -9.03 1.57
C HIS A 32 0.44 -8.67 1.22
N GLY A 33 0.72 -8.27 -0.02
CA GLY A 33 2.07 -7.87 -0.47
C GLY A 33 3.02 -9.04 -0.74
N PHE A 34 2.51 -10.27 -0.79
CA PHE A 34 3.26 -11.46 -1.17
C PHE A 34 2.96 -11.86 -2.61
N LEU A 35 3.89 -12.56 -3.27
CA LEU A 35 3.66 -13.08 -4.60
C LEU A 35 2.56 -14.13 -4.58
N MET A 36 1.52 -13.93 -5.39
CA MET A 36 0.40 -14.85 -5.53
C MET A 36 0.86 -16.28 -5.81
N PRO A 37 1.79 -16.55 -6.75
CA PRO A 37 2.31 -17.90 -6.99
C PRO A 37 2.89 -18.58 -5.74
N GLU A 38 3.54 -17.83 -4.85
CA GLU A 38 4.09 -18.37 -3.60
C GLU A 38 2.98 -18.66 -2.59
N THR A 39 2.03 -17.72 -2.44
CA THR A 39 0.91 -17.88 -1.48
C THR A 39 -0.08 -18.96 -1.87
N THR A 40 -0.15 -19.34 -3.15
CA THR A 40 -1.03 -20.39 -3.66
C THR A 40 -0.30 -21.70 -3.97
N SER A 41 1.00 -21.79 -3.69
CA SER A 41 1.77 -23.02 -3.90
C SER A 41 1.36 -24.11 -2.90
N PRO A 42 1.37 -25.41 -3.26
CA PRO A 42 1.29 -26.51 -2.30
C PRO A 42 2.36 -26.45 -1.19
N ASP A 43 3.48 -25.77 -1.44
CA ASP A 43 4.53 -25.55 -0.44
C ASP A 43 4.10 -24.61 0.69
N ALA A 44 3.08 -23.79 0.44
CA ALA A 44 2.48 -22.88 1.40
C ALA A 44 1.24 -23.47 2.11
N ASP A 45 0.80 -24.69 1.75
CA ASP A 45 -0.33 -25.34 2.40
C ASP A 45 0.05 -25.70 3.84
N PRO A 46 -0.64 -25.15 4.86
CA PRO A 46 -0.34 -25.45 6.26
C PRO A 46 -0.55 -26.92 6.64
N ASN A 47 -1.28 -27.70 5.84
CA ASN A 47 -1.50 -29.12 6.05
C ASN A 47 -0.48 -30.00 5.33
N ASN A 48 0.38 -29.43 4.48
CA ASN A 48 1.42 -30.18 3.80
C ASN A 48 2.63 -30.36 4.74
N PRO A 49 2.94 -31.58 5.21
CA PRO A 49 4.07 -31.82 6.10
C PRO A 49 5.42 -31.61 5.42
N GLU A 50 5.47 -31.66 4.09
CA GLU A 50 6.67 -31.39 3.28
C GLU A 50 6.74 -29.92 2.82
N GLY A 51 5.73 -29.10 3.13
CA GLY A 51 5.67 -27.69 2.77
C GLY A 51 6.81 -26.89 3.38
N THR A 52 7.43 -26.02 2.59
CA THR A 52 8.60 -25.23 2.98
C THR A 52 8.25 -23.78 3.34
N ILE A 53 7.03 -23.33 3.04
CA ILE A 53 6.58 -21.95 3.21
C ILE A 53 5.45 -21.92 4.25
N ARG A 54 5.51 -20.95 5.18
CA ARG A 54 4.45 -20.76 6.17
C ARG A 54 4.09 -19.29 6.30
N PHE A 55 2.81 -19.00 6.15
CA PHE A 55 2.24 -17.68 6.44
C PHE A 55 1.55 -17.72 7.80
N TYR A 56 1.81 -16.73 8.66
CA TYR A 56 1.14 -16.57 9.94
C TYR A 56 0.75 -15.11 10.14
N ALA A 57 -0.40 -14.89 10.78
CA ALA A 57 -0.79 -13.57 11.24
C ALA A 57 -0.11 -13.28 12.58
N ASP A 58 0.31 -12.03 12.79
CA ASP A 58 0.73 -11.59 14.12
C ASP A 58 -0.46 -11.72 15.09
N PRO A 59 -0.31 -12.40 16.24
CA PRO A 59 -1.38 -12.54 17.22
C PRO A 59 -1.81 -11.20 17.83
N VAL A 60 -0.98 -10.16 17.76
CA VAL A 60 -1.29 -8.84 18.29
C VAL A 60 -1.74 -7.93 17.14
N PRO A 61 -3.00 -7.46 17.15
CA PRO A 61 -3.45 -6.53 16.12
C PRO A 61 -2.66 -5.23 16.22
N THR A 62 -2.07 -4.81 15.10
CA THR A 62 -1.41 -3.50 15.00
C THR A 62 -2.47 -2.42 14.80
N VAL A 63 -2.47 -1.40 15.67
CA VAL A 63 -3.39 -0.27 15.57
C VAL A 63 -2.73 0.84 14.76
N ASP A 64 -3.36 1.21 13.64
CA ASP A 64 -3.03 2.45 12.95
C ASP A 64 -3.61 3.63 13.74
N TYR A 65 -2.75 4.26 14.56
CA TYR A 65 -3.15 5.40 15.38
C TYR A 65 -3.49 6.64 14.55
N ALA A 66 -2.95 6.77 13.34
CA ALA A 66 -3.27 7.89 12.47
C ALA A 66 -4.69 7.74 11.92
N GLU A 67 -5.02 6.57 11.39
CA GLU A 67 -6.39 6.25 10.94
C GLU A 67 -7.38 6.31 12.10
N LYS A 68 -7.00 5.82 13.29
CA LYS A 68 -7.83 5.95 14.50
C LYS A 68 -8.08 7.42 14.86
N ALA A 69 -7.06 8.28 14.84
CA ALA A 69 -7.21 9.70 15.13
C ALA A 69 -8.13 10.39 14.13
N LYS A 70 -8.01 10.06 12.84
CA LYS A 70 -8.89 10.55 11.78
C LYS A 70 -10.35 10.15 12.03
N ARG A 71 -10.62 8.86 12.27
CA ARG A 71 -11.98 8.36 12.55
C ARG A 71 -12.59 9.01 13.79
N ASN A 72 -11.80 9.18 14.85
CA ASN A 72 -12.27 9.88 16.04
C ASN A 72 -12.66 11.33 15.74
N ALA A 73 -11.92 12.03 14.87
CA ALA A 73 -12.24 13.39 14.47
C ALA A 73 -13.51 13.46 13.60
N GLU A 74 -13.68 12.53 12.65
CA GLU A 74 -14.89 12.39 11.83
C GLU A 74 -16.12 12.13 12.71
N ASP A 75 -16.01 11.20 13.66
CA ASP A 75 -17.08 10.86 14.60
C ASP A 75 -17.43 12.03 15.52
N ALA A 76 -16.42 12.75 16.01
CA ALA A 76 -16.65 13.94 16.84
C ALA A 76 -17.36 15.04 16.05
N TYR A 77 -16.94 15.29 14.81
CA TYR A 77 -17.58 16.28 13.94
C TYR A 77 -19.03 15.91 13.63
N ARG A 78 -19.30 14.64 13.27
CA ARG A 78 -20.66 14.14 13.02
C ARG A 78 -21.58 14.28 14.23
N LYS A 79 -21.04 14.09 15.44
CA LYS A 79 -21.80 14.30 16.70
C LYS A 79 -22.09 15.77 16.99
N MET A 80 -21.20 16.68 16.60
CA MET A 80 -21.41 18.12 16.79
C MET A 80 -22.39 18.70 15.78
N TYR A 81 -22.45 18.13 14.56
CA TYR A 81 -23.26 18.62 13.46
C TYR A 81 -24.14 17.51 12.89
N GLU A 82 -25.24 17.21 13.58
CA GLU A 82 -26.22 16.23 13.10
C GLU A 82 -26.79 16.65 11.73
N GLY A 83 -26.69 15.76 10.74
CA GLY A 83 -27.16 16.00 9.37
C GLY A 83 -26.18 16.76 8.47
N ALA A 84 -24.97 17.07 8.93
CA ALA A 84 -23.95 17.66 8.06
C ALA A 84 -23.55 16.71 6.93
N ASP A 85 -23.41 17.25 5.72
CA ASP A 85 -22.83 16.54 4.60
C ASP A 85 -21.32 16.40 4.81
N MET A 86 -20.86 15.16 4.98
CA MET A 86 -19.45 14.83 5.18
C MET A 86 -18.70 14.69 3.85
N ALA A 87 -19.40 14.73 2.71
CA ALA A 87 -18.79 14.57 1.40
C ALA A 87 -17.79 15.70 1.12
N GLY A 88 -16.55 15.31 0.80
CA GLY A 88 -15.48 16.26 0.48
C GLY A 88 -14.74 16.87 1.68
N LEU A 89 -15.12 16.55 2.92
CA LEU A 89 -14.35 16.96 4.09
C LEU A 89 -13.09 16.09 4.25
N ILE A 90 -11.94 16.73 4.47
CA ILE A 90 -10.65 16.05 4.68
C ILE A 90 -10.14 16.36 6.09
N PHE A 91 -10.10 15.34 6.94
CA PHE A 91 -9.52 15.42 8.27
C PHE A 91 -8.03 15.10 8.20
N ARG A 92 -7.19 16.13 8.38
CA ARG A 92 -5.72 15.99 8.38
C ARG A 92 -5.25 15.45 9.72
N VAL A 93 -4.31 14.50 9.69
CA VAL A 93 -3.66 13.96 10.88
C VAL A 93 -2.26 14.56 10.99
N HIS A 94 -1.93 15.10 12.16
CA HIS A 94 -0.60 15.65 12.45
C HIS A 94 0.12 14.74 13.44
N ARG A 95 1.43 14.58 13.25
CA ARG A 95 2.30 13.89 14.21
C ARG A 95 2.89 14.91 15.18
N GLU A 96 2.75 14.63 16.47
CA GLU A 96 3.42 15.38 17.54
C GLU A 96 4.35 14.44 18.31
N GLU A 97 5.57 14.89 18.57
CA GLU A 97 6.52 14.15 19.42
C GLU A 97 6.32 14.57 20.88
N ARG A 98 5.94 13.62 21.74
CA ARG A 98 5.92 13.86 23.18
C ARG A 98 7.30 13.58 23.75
N ASN A 99 8.03 14.64 24.10
CA ASN A 99 9.21 14.51 24.94
C ASN A 99 8.77 13.99 26.31
N GLN A 100 9.15 12.76 26.65
CA GLN A 100 8.97 12.23 28.00
C GLN A 100 9.85 13.04 28.94
N THR A 101 9.22 13.75 29.88
CA THR A 101 9.89 14.49 30.96
C THR A 101 9.92 13.63 32.21
#